data_AF-A0A1M7HYJ5-F1
#
_entry.id   AF-A0A1M7HYJ5-F1
#
_cell.length_a   1.000
_cell.length_b   1.000
_cell.length_c   1.000
_cell.angle_alpha   90.00
_cell.angle_beta   90.00
_cell.angle_gamma   90.00
#
_symmetry.space_group_name_H-M   'P 1'
#
loop_
_entity.id
_entity.type
_entity.pdbx_description
1 polymer ?
#
loop_
_entity_poly.entity_id
_entity_poly.type
_entity_poly.pdbx_seq_one_letter_code
_entity_poly.pdbx_strand_id
1 'polypeptide(L)'
;MSKPAARKSDQDSCPLPGHAVNPTVTGSPNVLINGLPALRVGDRSACGDTVAEGMSTILVNGLPIAFLGSSTSHGGTIITGSGEVLVGNQHVPAPFTPPIPLSPPPGVFSCQLQLSASNGQPYSCLPYRVILEDGSTQKGITDASGTTQTIKTLTQMAIASVHLLPPAPTTNCCDRHAPTQSNGISIPLNGMQTAASTGAKAPPISVSKSDNFRALTSGELTMAQSLFKDSVDYTKIKIHNEEYLPFGLQPDNTAMTPNGEMYFNPDYYKDDFSLLPNDQHWFMHEMVHVWQHQLGYWVKLHGLLLHPGKLWGLLGDPYQYELKPGDKLQDFNMEQQGDILADYYCWSTGNSTRSASSRLVTSIDLYKSVLSDFLSNPNARKLLP
;
A
#
# COMPACT_ATOMS: atom_id res chain seq x y z
N MET A 1 -22.84 -25.26 55.03
CA MET A 1 -22.32 -26.53 55.59
C MET A 1 -23.10 -27.68 54.98
N SER A 2 -22.46 -28.81 54.71
CA SER A 2 -23.15 -29.98 54.17
C SER A 2 -24.00 -30.66 55.26
N LYS A 3 -25.14 -31.24 54.87
CA LYS A 3 -26.07 -31.96 55.75
C LYS A 3 -26.46 -33.29 55.11
N PRO A 4 -26.72 -34.35 55.91
CA PRO A 4 -27.27 -35.61 55.40
C PRO A 4 -28.50 -35.40 54.52
N ALA A 5 -28.54 -36.03 53.35
CA ALA A 5 -29.71 -36.02 52.48
C ALA A 5 -30.83 -36.88 53.09
N ALA A 6 -32.06 -36.37 53.13
CA ALA A 6 -33.21 -37.12 53.64
C ALA A 6 -33.85 -37.97 52.55
N ARG A 7 -34.49 -39.06 52.96
CA ARG A 7 -35.04 -40.10 52.08
C ARG A 7 -36.37 -40.60 52.65
N LYS A 8 -37.16 -41.28 51.83
CA LYS A 8 -38.30 -42.06 52.31
C LYS A 8 -37.85 -42.99 53.45
N SER A 9 -38.70 -43.15 54.45
CA SER A 9 -38.47 -43.81 55.75
C SER A 9 -37.57 -43.09 56.76
N ASP A 10 -36.90 -41.99 56.37
CA ASP A 10 -36.29 -41.11 57.37
C ASP A 10 -37.38 -40.44 58.22
N GLN A 11 -37.06 -40.15 59.47
CA GLN A 11 -38.03 -39.77 60.49
C GLN A 11 -38.23 -38.26 60.59
N ASP A 12 -39.46 -37.82 60.86
CA ASP A 12 -39.78 -36.47 61.31
C ASP A 12 -40.14 -36.45 62.80
N SER A 13 -39.84 -35.34 63.47
CA SER A 13 -40.33 -35.05 64.83
C SER A 13 -41.46 -34.03 64.72
N CYS A 14 -42.70 -34.51 64.80
CA CYS A 14 -43.88 -33.69 64.65
C CYS A 14 -44.37 -33.18 66.03
N PRO A 15 -44.52 -31.86 66.23
CA PRO A 15 -44.88 -31.30 67.53
C PRO A 15 -46.38 -31.37 67.84
N LEU A 16 -47.22 -31.80 66.89
CA LEU A 16 -48.67 -31.90 67.13
C LEU A 16 -48.98 -32.99 68.17
N PRO A 17 -49.89 -32.72 69.14
CA PRO A 17 -50.29 -33.71 70.14
C PRO A 17 -50.74 -35.03 69.49
N GLY A 18 -50.12 -36.14 69.89
CA GLY A 18 -50.42 -37.48 69.39
C GLY A 18 -49.71 -37.89 68.10
N HIS A 19 -48.97 -37.00 67.43
CA HIS A 19 -48.23 -37.34 66.21
C HIS A 19 -46.84 -37.94 66.52
N ALA A 20 -46.07 -37.33 67.42
CA ALA A 20 -44.73 -37.79 67.80
C ALA A 20 -43.79 -37.98 66.59
N VAL A 21 -42.98 -39.05 66.59
CA VAL A 21 -42.01 -39.35 65.52
C VAL A 21 -42.62 -40.28 64.48
N ASN A 22 -42.59 -39.88 63.20
CA ASN A 22 -43.13 -40.68 62.11
C ASN A 22 -42.10 -40.91 61.00
N PRO A 23 -42.20 -42.00 60.23
CA PRO A 23 -41.41 -42.15 59.02
C PRO A 23 -42.02 -41.33 57.88
N THR A 24 -41.16 -40.84 57.00
CA THR A 24 -41.56 -40.30 55.69
C THR A 24 -42.06 -41.40 54.76
N VAL A 25 -43.18 -41.18 54.08
CA VAL A 25 -43.90 -42.20 53.31
C VAL A 25 -43.91 -41.94 51.80
N THR A 26 -43.71 -40.68 51.38
CA THR A 26 -43.50 -40.32 49.97
C THR A 26 -42.06 -39.90 49.73
N GLY A 27 -41.68 -39.85 48.46
CA GLY A 27 -40.35 -39.49 48.00
C GLY A 27 -40.32 -39.41 46.48
N SER A 28 -39.13 -39.17 45.95
CA SER A 28 -38.86 -39.20 44.52
C SER A 28 -39.27 -40.53 43.84
N PRO A 29 -39.94 -40.52 42.68
CA PRO A 29 -40.33 -41.75 41.98
C PRO A 29 -39.15 -42.55 41.43
N ASN A 30 -37.99 -41.92 41.22
CA ASN A 30 -36.89 -42.49 40.44
C ASN A 30 -35.47 -42.08 40.89
N VAL A 31 -35.33 -41.11 41.79
CA VAL A 31 -34.02 -40.71 42.32
C VAL A 31 -33.86 -41.33 43.70
N LEU A 32 -32.90 -42.23 43.82
CA LEU A 32 -32.64 -42.99 45.03
C LEU A 32 -31.35 -42.52 45.71
N ILE A 33 -31.34 -42.53 47.03
CA ILE A 33 -30.18 -42.28 47.89
C ILE A 33 -30.06 -43.48 48.82
N ASN A 34 -28.92 -44.18 48.76
CA ASN A 34 -28.74 -45.51 49.37
C ASN A 34 -29.92 -46.47 49.14
N GLY A 35 -30.44 -46.50 47.91
CA GLY A 35 -31.54 -47.39 47.51
C GLY A 35 -32.95 -46.94 47.93
N LEU A 36 -33.11 -45.84 48.67
CA LEU A 36 -34.41 -45.30 49.08
C LEU A 36 -34.76 -44.03 48.30
N PRO A 37 -36.04 -43.79 47.95
CA PRO A 37 -36.48 -42.54 47.32
C PRO A 37 -35.97 -41.28 48.03
N ALA A 38 -35.32 -40.39 47.31
CA ALA A 38 -34.87 -39.11 47.86
C ALA A 38 -36.08 -38.26 48.32
N LEU A 39 -35.99 -37.69 49.51
CA LEU A 39 -37.04 -36.84 50.08
C LEU A 39 -36.89 -35.41 49.56
N ARG A 40 -38.01 -34.76 49.24
CA ARG A 40 -38.06 -33.42 48.64
C ARG A 40 -39.06 -32.55 49.38
N VAL A 41 -38.99 -31.24 49.16
CA VAL A 41 -40.07 -30.33 49.55
C VAL A 41 -41.40 -30.82 48.94
N GLY A 42 -42.43 -30.92 49.77
CA GLY A 42 -43.74 -31.46 49.40
C GLY A 42 -43.95 -32.95 49.68
N ASP A 43 -42.90 -33.71 50.01
CA ASP A 43 -43.05 -35.11 50.43
C ASP A 43 -43.57 -35.22 51.89
N ARG A 44 -44.27 -36.31 52.20
CA ARG A 44 -45.09 -36.46 53.42
C ARG A 44 -44.56 -37.50 54.41
N SER A 45 -44.83 -37.28 55.70
CA SER A 45 -44.72 -38.27 56.77
C SER A 45 -46.01 -39.04 57.02
N ALA A 46 -45.92 -40.14 57.77
CA ALA A 46 -47.06 -41.02 58.05
C ALA A 46 -48.19 -40.31 58.81
N CYS A 47 -47.88 -39.25 59.58
CA CYS A 47 -48.89 -38.43 60.24
C CYS A 47 -49.48 -37.32 59.35
N GLY A 48 -49.06 -37.26 58.08
CA GLY A 48 -49.53 -36.28 57.10
C GLY A 48 -48.72 -34.98 57.05
N ASP A 49 -47.71 -34.82 57.91
CA ASP A 49 -46.81 -33.66 57.85
C ASP A 49 -46.07 -33.63 56.51
N THR A 50 -45.74 -32.43 56.03
CA THR A 50 -45.13 -32.24 54.71
C THR A 50 -43.83 -31.45 54.86
N VAL A 51 -42.76 -31.90 54.20
CA VAL A 51 -41.48 -31.18 54.17
C VAL A 51 -41.69 -29.78 53.57
N ALA A 52 -41.36 -28.75 54.35
CA ALA A 52 -41.53 -27.35 53.98
C ALA A 52 -40.23 -26.72 53.44
N GLU A 53 -39.07 -27.25 53.83
CA GLU A 53 -37.76 -26.68 53.48
C GLU A 53 -36.82 -27.70 52.84
N GLY A 54 -36.11 -27.26 51.80
CA GLY A 54 -35.07 -28.02 51.14
C GLY A 54 -34.02 -27.11 50.50
N MET A 55 -32.94 -27.70 49.98
CA MET A 55 -31.86 -26.94 49.32
C MET A 55 -32.26 -26.59 47.87
N SER A 56 -32.55 -25.32 47.61
CA SER A 56 -33.01 -24.84 46.31
C SER A 56 -32.00 -25.00 45.17
N THR A 57 -30.71 -25.14 45.48
CA THR A 57 -29.64 -25.37 44.50
C THR A 57 -29.51 -26.83 44.07
N ILE A 58 -30.17 -27.76 44.77
CA ILE A 58 -30.13 -29.20 44.46
C ILE A 58 -31.57 -29.67 44.26
N LEU A 59 -31.96 -29.79 43.00
CA LEU A 59 -33.32 -30.16 42.61
C LEU A 59 -33.38 -31.66 42.29
N VAL A 60 -34.31 -32.36 42.92
CA VAL A 60 -34.65 -33.75 42.61
C VAL A 60 -36.05 -33.74 41.98
N ASN A 61 -36.13 -34.10 40.70
CA ASN A 61 -37.37 -33.98 39.91
C ASN A 61 -37.99 -32.58 39.98
N GLY A 62 -37.15 -31.54 39.89
CA GLY A 62 -37.57 -30.14 39.92
C GLY A 62 -37.91 -29.58 41.31
N LEU A 63 -37.90 -30.40 42.37
CA LEU A 63 -38.20 -29.95 43.73
C LEU A 63 -36.93 -29.90 44.59
N PRO A 64 -36.77 -28.91 45.49
CA PRO A 64 -35.62 -28.83 46.39
C PRO A 64 -35.49 -30.09 47.23
N ILE A 65 -34.26 -30.62 47.34
CA ILE A 65 -33.99 -31.82 48.14
C ILE A 65 -34.07 -31.51 49.65
N ALA A 66 -34.70 -32.41 50.41
CA ALA A 66 -34.76 -32.34 51.86
C ALA A 66 -33.48 -32.90 52.51
N PHE A 67 -33.19 -32.47 53.72
CA PHE A 67 -31.98 -32.84 54.45
C PHE A 67 -32.28 -32.98 55.95
N LEU A 68 -31.34 -33.54 56.72
CA LEU A 68 -31.42 -33.60 58.17
C LEU A 68 -31.57 -32.19 58.77
N GLY A 69 -32.70 -31.94 59.42
CA GLY A 69 -33.08 -30.66 59.99
C GLY A 69 -33.92 -29.78 59.06
N SER A 70 -34.36 -30.27 57.89
CA SER A 70 -35.40 -29.62 57.09
C SER A 70 -36.65 -29.40 57.93
N SER A 71 -37.21 -28.19 57.92
CA SER A 71 -38.48 -27.89 58.57
C SER A 71 -39.67 -28.55 57.86
N THR A 72 -40.72 -28.86 58.63
CA THR A 72 -41.97 -29.44 58.16
C THR A 72 -43.16 -28.52 58.42
N SER A 73 -44.28 -28.76 57.74
CA SER A 73 -45.45 -27.87 57.72
C SER A 73 -46.20 -27.85 59.06
N HIS A 74 -46.14 -28.92 59.86
CA HIS A 74 -46.65 -28.91 61.23
C HIS A 74 -45.71 -28.21 62.22
N GLY A 75 -44.61 -27.60 61.76
CA GLY A 75 -43.62 -26.92 62.61
C GLY A 75 -42.56 -27.85 63.21
N GLY A 76 -42.47 -29.08 62.72
CA GLY A 76 -41.47 -30.07 63.10
C GLY A 76 -40.20 -30.00 62.25
N THR A 77 -39.35 -31.03 62.38
CA THR A 77 -38.14 -31.18 61.56
C THR A 77 -37.89 -32.64 61.17
N ILE A 78 -37.20 -32.84 60.05
CA ILE A 78 -36.63 -34.14 59.69
C ILE A 78 -35.43 -34.43 60.58
N ILE A 79 -35.45 -35.56 61.30
CA ILE A 79 -34.48 -35.89 62.36
C ILE A 79 -33.54 -37.05 62.01
N THR A 80 -33.73 -37.73 60.87
CA THR A 80 -32.75 -38.68 60.32
C THR A 80 -32.46 -38.40 58.84
N GLY A 81 -31.36 -38.96 58.33
CA GLY A 81 -30.93 -38.81 56.95
C GLY A 81 -29.88 -39.85 56.58
N SER A 82 -29.37 -39.77 55.36
CA SER A 82 -28.30 -40.64 54.85
C SER A 82 -27.00 -40.51 55.64
N GLY A 83 -26.38 -41.63 56.01
CA GLY A 83 -25.04 -41.63 56.60
C GLY A 83 -23.90 -41.41 55.60
N GLU A 84 -24.19 -41.47 54.29
CA GLU A 84 -23.16 -41.49 53.23
C GLU A 84 -23.29 -40.33 52.25
N VAL A 85 -24.51 -39.81 52.04
CA VAL A 85 -24.80 -38.78 51.06
C VAL A 85 -25.10 -37.47 51.75
N LEU A 86 -24.24 -36.49 51.53
CA LEU A 86 -24.37 -35.15 52.05
C LEU A 86 -24.76 -34.17 50.92
N VAL A 87 -25.63 -33.22 51.24
CA VAL A 87 -26.05 -32.12 50.35
C VAL A 87 -25.64 -30.78 50.92
N GLY A 88 -25.35 -29.81 50.06
CA GLY A 88 -24.90 -28.48 50.47
C GLY A 88 -25.15 -27.40 49.42
N ASN A 89 -25.18 -26.14 49.87
CA ASN A 89 -25.48 -24.95 49.07
C ASN A 89 -24.25 -24.08 48.77
N GLN A 90 -23.04 -24.61 48.98
CA GLN A 90 -21.79 -23.89 48.75
C GLN A 90 -20.92 -24.71 47.81
N HIS A 91 -20.47 -24.10 46.72
CA HIS A 91 -19.52 -24.66 45.78
C HIS A 91 -18.36 -23.69 45.64
N VAL A 92 -17.14 -24.17 45.83
CA VAL A 92 -15.93 -23.44 45.50
C VAL A 92 -15.44 -23.98 44.16
N PRO A 93 -15.61 -23.25 43.04
CA PRO A 93 -15.08 -23.68 41.76
C PRO A 93 -13.56 -23.81 41.84
N ALA A 94 -13.01 -24.86 41.23
CA ALA A 94 -11.56 -24.97 41.09
C ALA A 94 -11.02 -23.75 40.31
N PRO A 95 -9.80 -23.26 40.63
CA PRO A 95 -9.15 -22.24 39.83
C PRO A 95 -9.09 -22.69 38.37
N PHE A 96 -9.69 -21.90 37.48
CA PHE A 96 -9.64 -22.14 36.04
C PHE A 96 -8.77 -21.06 35.40
N THR A 97 -7.76 -21.49 34.66
CA THR A 97 -7.00 -20.60 33.77
C THR A 97 -7.51 -20.86 32.34
N PRO A 98 -8.14 -19.88 31.68
CA PRO A 98 -8.55 -20.05 30.29
C PRO A 98 -7.32 -20.29 29.40
N PRO A 99 -7.44 -21.12 28.35
CA PRO A 99 -6.41 -21.19 27.32
C PRO A 99 -6.23 -19.80 26.69
N ILE A 100 -4.97 -19.43 26.42
CA ILE A 100 -4.66 -18.23 25.65
C ILE A 100 -5.31 -18.40 24.27
N PRO A 101 -6.11 -17.42 23.78
CA PRO A 101 -6.63 -17.47 22.43
C PRO A 101 -5.48 -17.67 21.45
N LEU A 102 -5.61 -18.63 20.53
CA LEU A 102 -4.72 -18.72 19.38
C LEU A 102 -4.64 -17.34 18.73
N SER A 103 -3.43 -16.79 18.57
CA SER A 103 -3.20 -15.58 17.79
C SER A 103 -3.96 -15.68 16.46
N PRO A 104 -4.67 -14.63 16.03
CA PRO A 104 -5.43 -14.70 14.79
C PRO A 104 -4.50 -15.03 13.61
N PRO A 105 -4.99 -15.73 12.57
CA PRO A 105 -4.18 -16.14 11.44
C PRO A 105 -3.55 -14.93 10.74
N PRO A 106 -2.33 -15.06 10.15
CA PRO A 106 -1.68 -13.97 9.43
C PRO A 106 -2.56 -13.42 8.29
N GLY A 107 -2.85 -12.12 8.31
CA GLY A 107 -3.67 -11.44 7.29
C GLY A 107 -4.90 -10.67 7.80
N VAL A 108 -4.96 -10.32 9.09
CA VAL A 108 -6.07 -9.51 9.65
C VAL A 108 -6.05 -8.08 9.13
N PHE A 109 -4.86 -7.53 8.88
CA PHE A 109 -4.69 -6.21 8.29
C PHE A 109 -3.87 -6.30 7.00
N SER A 110 -4.27 -5.53 6.00
CA SER A 110 -3.58 -5.50 4.72
C SER A 110 -3.73 -4.18 3.99
N CYS A 111 -2.84 -3.96 3.03
CA CYS A 111 -3.00 -2.95 1.99
C CYS A 111 -2.22 -3.36 0.73
N GLN A 112 -2.45 -2.65 -0.37
CA GLN A 112 -1.58 -2.63 -1.53
C GLN A 112 -1.21 -1.18 -1.81
N LEU A 113 -0.01 -0.95 -2.33
CA LEU A 113 0.44 0.36 -2.76
C LEU A 113 0.50 0.36 -4.28
N GLN A 114 0.04 1.41 -4.93
CA GLN A 114 0.28 1.63 -6.36
C GLN A 114 1.31 2.74 -6.51
N LEU A 115 2.51 2.35 -6.92
CA LEU A 115 3.69 3.19 -6.96
C LEU A 115 3.87 3.81 -8.34
N SER A 116 4.00 5.13 -8.39
CA SER A 116 4.29 5.86 -9.62
C SER A 116 5.36 6.92 -9.44
N ALA A 117 6.00 7.29 -10.54
CA ALA A 117 6.74 8.54 -10.62
C ALA A 117 5.79 9.74 -10.41
N SER A 118 6.40 10.90 -10.20
CA SER A 118 5.76 12.22 -10.14
C SER A 118 4.81 12.47 -11.32
N ASN A 119 5.26 12.09 -12.52
CA ASN A 119 4.54 12.23 -13.78
C ASN A 119 3.45 11.18 -14.04
N GLY A 120 3.16 10.33 -13.05
CA GLY A 120 2.14 9.28 -13.13
C GLY A 120 2.59 8.01 -13.86
N GLN A 121 3.82 7.93 -14.38
CA GLN A 121 4.33 6.68 -14.93
C GLN A 121 4.45 5.61 -13.83
N PRO A 122 3.86 4.41 -14.00
CA PRO A 122 3.91 3.37 -12.99
C PRO A 122 5.31 2.78 -12.86
N TYR A 123 5.77 2.59 -11.62
CA TYR A 123 7.01 1.88 -11.32
C TYR A 123 6.81 0.38 -11.50
N SER A 124 6.84 -0.07 -12.75
CA SER A 124 6.34 -1.37 -13.19
C SER A 124 7.40 -2.46 -13.16
N CYS A 125 7.06 -3.66 -12.67
CA CYS A 125 7.96 -4.82 -12.65
C CYS A 125 9.28 -4.58 -11.88
N LEU A 126 9.25 -3.73 -10.85
CA LEU A 126 10.42 -3.34 -10.09
C LEU A 126 10.47 -4.05 -8.74
N PRO A 127 11.63 -4.61 -8.34
CA PRO A 127 11.79 -5.13 -6.99
C PRO A 127 11.65 -3.99 -5.97
N TYR A 128 11.00 -4.27 -4.85
CA TYR A 128 10.80 -3.30 -3.79
C TYR A 128 11.01 -3.92 -2.41
N ARG A 129 11.26 -3.05 -1.43
CA ARG A 129 11.25 -3.34 0.00
C ARG A 129 10.39 -2.29 0.71
N VAL A 130 9.28 -2.73 1.28
CA VAL A 130 8.46 -1.95 2.21
C VAL A 130 9.10 -2.02 3.59
N ILE A 131 9.20 -0.89 4.27
CA ILE A 131 9.63 -0.77 5.67
C ILE A 131 8.42 -0.31 6.48
N LEU A 132 8.04 -1.10 7.49
CA LEU A 132 6.95 -0.82 8.41
C LEU A 132 7.45 0.00 9.60
N GLU A 133 6.51 0.58 10.36
CA GLU A 133 6.81 1.40 11.54
C GLU A 133 7.67 0.69 12.59
N ASP A 134 7.47 -0.62 12.77
CA ASP A 134 8.26 -1.46 13.69
C ASP A 134 9.65 -1.84 13.15
N GLY A 135 10.03 -1.33 11.97
CA GLY A 135 11.27 -1.65 11.27
C GLY A 135 11.27 -2.98 10.54
N SER A 136 10.21 -3.78 10.65
CA SER A 136 10.06 -5.01 9.87
C SER A 136 9.87 -4.69 8.39
N THR A 137 10.29 -5.62 7.51
CA THR A 137 10.31 -5.35 6.07
C THR A 137 9.67 -6.44 5.25
N GLN A 138 8.91 -6.05 4.24
CA GLN A 138 8.28 -6.95 3.27
C GLN A 138 8.81 -6.63 1.87
N LYS A 139 9.14 -7.66 1.09
CA LYS A 139 9.72 -7.50 -0.25
C LYS A 139 8.78 -8.06 -1.29
N GLY A 140 8.88 -7.57 -2.51
CA GLY A 140 8.13 -8.08 -3.65
C GLY A 140 8.60 -7.46 -4.95
N ILE A 141 7.81 -7.67 -5.99
CA ILE A 141 7.98 -7.04 -7.30
C ILE A 141 6.65 -6.39 -7.64
N THR A 142 6.66 -5.14 -8.09
CA THR A 142 5.44 -4.47 -8.56
C THR A 142 4.93 -5.12 -9.84
N ASP A 143 3.62 -5.06 -10.09
CA ASP A 143 3.06 -5.49 -11.36
C ASP A 143 3.23 -4.42 -12.47
N ALA A 144 2.66 -4.67 -13.65
CA ALA A 144 2.71 -3.75 -14.80
C ALA A 144 2.01 -2.40 -14.56
N SER A 145 1.22 -2.28 -13.50
CA SER A 145 0.55 -1.03 -13.10
C SER A 145 1.27 -0.32 -11.95
N GLY A 146 2.44 -0.81 -11.53
CA GLY A 146 3.18 -0.32 -10.38
C GLY A 146 2.61 -0.77 -9.04
N THR A 147 1.70 -1.73 -9.02
CA THR A 147 1.02 -2.17 -7.78
C THR A 147 1.85 -3.22 -7.05
N THR A 148 2.02 -3.05 -5.74
CA THR A 148 2.70 -4.01 -4.86
C THR A 148 1.85 -5.26 -4.65
N GLN A 149 2.50 -6.35 -4.27
CA GLN A 149 1.79 -7.47 -3.65
C GLN A 149 1.13 -7.00 -2.35
N THR A 150 0.13 -7.74 -1.87
CA THR A 150 -0.57 -7.42 -0.62
C THR A 150 0.40 -7.47 0.56
N ILE A 151 0.60 -6.31 1.17
CA ILE A 151 1.34 -6.14 2.42
C ILE A 151 0.41 -6.60 3.53
N LYS A 152 0.84 -7.56 4.36
CA LYS A 152 0.00 -8.14 5.43
C LYS A 152 0.65 -7.95 6.78
N THR A 153 -0.14 -7.57 7.78
CA THR A 153 0.31 -7.42 9.17
C THR A 153 -0.67 -8.07 10.13
N LEU A 154 -0.19 -8.38 11.35
CA LEU A 154 -1.01 -8.96 12.41
C LEU A 154 -1.90 -7.92 13.10
N THR A 155 -1.38 -6.70 13.23
CA THR A 155 -2.08 -5.53 13.74
C THR A 155 -2.13 -4.44 12.68
N GLN A 156 -3.00 -3.46 12.86
CA GLN A 156 -2.92 -2.20 12.11
C GLN A 156 -1.53 -1.59 12.33
N MET A 157 -0.86 -1.23 11.24
CA MET A 157 0.52 -0.78 11.28
C MET A 157 0.78 0.26 10.20
N ALA A 158 1.49 1.33 10.55
CA ALA A 158 1.90 2.32 9.58
C ALA A 158 3.02 1.77 8.68
N ILE A 159 3.03 2.24 7.45
CA ILE A 159 4.09 1.98 6.47
C ILE A 159 5.01 3.19 6.51
N ALA A 160 6.26 3.00 6.93
CA ALA A 160 7.22 4.08 7.08
C ALA A 160 7.80 4.53 5.74
N SER A 161 8.15 3.57 4.87
CA SER A 161 8.67 3.87 3.54
C SER A 161 8.57 2.68 2.58
N VAL A 162 8.68 2.99 1.29
CA VAL A 162 8.93 2.02 0.23
C VAL A 162 10.26 2.34 -0.41
N HIS A 163 11.09 1.32 -0.55
CA HIS A 163 12.36 1.40 -1.24
C HIS A 163 12.29 0.56 -2.52
N LEU A 164 12.23 1.22 -3.67
CA LEU A 164 12.34 0.60 -4.98
C LEU A 164 13.81 0.29 -5.27
N LEU A 165 14.09 -0.90 -5.79
CA LEU A 165 15.42 -1.38 -6.09
C LEU A 165 15.60 -1.46 -7.60
N PRO A 166 16.82 -1.24 -8.12
CA PRO A 166 17.10 -1.47 -9.53
C PRO A 166 16.77 -2.93 -9.89
N PRO A 167 16.28 -3.19 -11.11
CA PRO A 167 16.13 -4.55 -11.60
C PRO A 167 17.49 -5.25 -11.55
N ALA A 168 17.50 -6.56 -11.24
CA ALA A 168 18.74 -7.31 -11.18
C ALA A 168 19.49 -7.16 -12.52
N PRO A 169 20.80 -6.89 -12.51
CA PRO A 169 21.55 -6.73 -13.75
C PRO A 169 21.44 -8.03 -14.54
N THR A 170 20.75 -7.97 -15.68
CA THR A 170 20.81 -9.06 -16.66
C THR A 170 22.23 -9.06 -17.19
N THR A 171 23.01 -10.07 -16.84
CA THR A 171 24.29 -10.37 -17.46
C THR A 171 24.09 -10.44 -18.98
N ASN A 172 24.52 -9.41 -19.71
CA ASN A 172 25.54 -9.54 -20.75
C ASN A 172 25.81 -8.26 -21.58
N CYS A 173 27.11 -8.08 -21.81
CA CYS A 173 27.80 -7.68 -23.03
C CYS A 173 27.68 -6.23 -23.51
N CYS A 174 28.83 -5.56 -23.39
CA CYS A 174 29.29 -4.40 -24.15
C CYS A 174 28.74 -3.05 -23.68
N ASP A 175 29.27 -2.48 -22.60
CA ASP A 175 29.33 -1.02 -22.47
C ASP A 175 30.54 -0.55 -21.66
N ARG A 176 31.08 0.60 -22.08
CA ARG A 176 32.43 1.09 -21.79
C ARG A 176 32.55 1.89 -20.48
N HIS A 177 31.49 1.95 -19.69
CA HIS A 177 31.50 2.48 -18.33
C HIS A 177 30.57 1.62 -17.48
N ALA A 178 31.04 1.13 -16.35
CA ALA A 178 30.19 0.43 -15.39
C ALA A 178 29.17 1.45 -14.86
N PRO A 179 27.85 1.28 -15.07
CA PRO A 179 26.88 2.16 -14.46
C PRO A 179 27.05 2.06 -12.95
N THR A 180 27.31 3.18 -12.28
CA THR A 180 27.24 3.25 -10.83
C THR A 180 25.84 2.83 -10.43
N GLN A 181 25.68 1.59 -9.97
CA GLN A 181 24.39 1.06 -9.54
C GLN A 181 23.84 1.98 -8.45
N SER A 182 22.80 2.75 -8.80
CA SER A 182 22.09 3.57 -7.84
C SER A 182 21.57 2.67 -6.71
N ASN A 183 21.62 3.17 -5.47
CA ASN A 183 21.15 2.41 -4.30
C ASN A 183 19.64 2.15 -4.31
N GLY A 184 18.90 2.58 -5.35
CA GLY A 184 17.45 2.53 -5.46
C GLY A 184 16.76 3.85 -5.10
N ILE A 185 15.43 3.87 -5.15
CA ILE A 185 14.60 5.05 -4.87
C ILE A 185 13.83 4.81 -3.57
N SER A 186 14.04 5.66 -2.57
CA SER A 186 13.28 5.62 -1.31
C SER A 186 12.15 6.65 -1.33
N ILE A 187 10.93 6.19 -1.08
CA ILE A 187 9.73 7.01 -0.96
C ILE A 187 9.24 6.93 0.49
N PRO A 188 9.44 7.97 1.31
CA PRO A 188 8.86 8.02 2.66
C PRO A 188 7.34 8.13 2.58
N LEU A 189 6.64 7.46 3.50
CA LEU A 189 5.19 7.41 3.52
C LEU A 189 4.66 7.96 4.85
N ASN A 190 3.77 8.95 4.78
CA ASN A 190 3.12 9.55 5.94
C ASN A 190 1.62 9.27 5.92
N GLY A 191 1.07 8.76 7.02
CA GLY A 191 -0.36 8.49 7.16
C GLY A 191 -0.88 7.22 6.44
N MET A 192 0.02 6.42 5.87
CA MET A 192 -0.29 5.18 5.16
C MET A 192 -0.22 4.01 6.14
N GLN A 193 -1.27 3.19 6.23
CA GLN A 193 -1.33 2.09 7.19
C GLN A 193 -2.13 0.89 6.65
N THR A 194 -1.85 -0.30 7.17
CA THR A 194 -2.64 -1.48 6.88
C THR A 194 -4.04 -1.36 7.50
N ALA A 195 -5.06 -1.82 6.78
CA ALA A 195 -6.46 -1.76 7.23
C ALA A 195 -7.05 -3.16 7.38
N ALA A 196 -8.10 -3.31 8.19
CA ALA A 196 -8.74 -4.60 8.42
C ALA A 196 -9.20 -5.24 7.09
N SER A 197 -8.81 -6.50 6.87
CA SER A 197 -9.15 -7.26 5.66
C SER A 197 -10.62 -7.67 5.72
N THR A 198 -11.51 -6.90 5.09
CA THR A 198 -12.98 -7.12 5.10
C THR A 198 -13.46 -8.15 4.06
N GLY A 199 -12.56 -8.92 3.45
CA GLY A 199 -12.88 -9.90 2.41
C GLY A 199 -13.12 -9.32 1.01
N ALA A 200 -13.34 -8.00 0.88
CA ALA A 200 -13.30 -7.28 -0.38
C ALA A 200 -11.87 -6.80 -0.70
N LYS A 201 -11.44 -6.89 -1.96
CA LYS A 201 -10.13 -6.37 -2.40
C LYS A 201 -10.17 -4.84 -2.36
N ALA A 202 -9.65 -4.26 -1.28
CA ALA A 202 -9.52 -2.81 -1.17
C ALA A 202 -8.67 -2.27 -2.34
N PRO A 203 -9.02 -1.10 -2.91
CA PRO A 203 -8.22 -0.51 -3.97
C PRO A 203 -6.80 -0.20 -3.45
N PRO A 204 -5.76 -0.33 -4.29
CA PRO A 204 -4.42 0.08 -3.93
C PRO A 204 -4.37 1.54 -3.52
N ILE A 205 -3.55 1.85 -2.51
CA ILE A 205 -3.30 3.23 -2.10
C ILE A 205 -2.26 3.83 -3.04
N SER A 206 -2.63 4.88 -3.78
CA SER A 206 -1.73 5.55 -4.71
C SER A 206 -0.60 6.27 -3.97
N VAL A 207 0.63 6.04 -4.43
CA VAL A 207 1.85 6.65 -3.90
C VAL A 207 2.67 7.16 -5.08
N SER A 208 2.81 8.47 -5.17
CA SER A 208 3.71 9.12 -6.12
C SER A 208 4.97 9.59 -5.42
N LYS A 209 6.13 9.43 -6.06
CA LYS A 209 7.36 10.12 -5.66
C LYS A 209 7.10 11.63 -5.64
N SER A 210 7.60 12.34 -4.62
CA SER A 210 7.56 13.80 -4.58
C SER A 210 8.39 14.38 -5.73
N ASP A 211 7.77 15.27 -6.49
CA ASP A 211 8.40 15.93 -7.62
C ASP A 211 9.04 17.25 -7.20
N ASN A 212 10.30 17.46 -7.56
CA ASN A 212 10.98 18.75 -7.45
C ASN A 212 11.06 19.37 -8.84
N PHE A 213 10.01 20.10 -9.21
CA PHE A 213 9.95 20.84 -10.47
C PHE A 213 9.85 22.34 -10.24
N ARG A 214 10.23 23.10 -11.27
CA ARG A 214 9.97 24.54 -11.36
C ARG A 214 9.37 24.91 -12.70
N ALA A 215 8.76 26.09 -12.75
CA ALA A 215 8.45 26.75 -14.01
C ALA A 215 9.73 27.31 -14.65
N LEU A 216 9.61 27.74 -15.91
CA LEU A 216 10.66 28.47 -16.62
C LEU A 216 11.10 29.72 -15.86
N THR A 217 12.41 29.98 -15.82
CA THR A 217 12.91 31.29 -15.38
C THR A 217 12.54 32.36 -16.41
N SER A 218 12.65 33.64 -16.04
CA SER A 218 12.43 34.74 -16.99
C SER A 218 13.44 34.71 -18.15
N GLY A 219 14.68 34.27 -17.88
CA GLY A 219 15.71 34.10 -18.90
C GLY A 219 15.33 33.00 -19.89
N GLU A 220 15.02 31.80 -19.40
CA GLU A 220 14.61 30.65 -20.22
C GLU A 220 13.35 30.92 -21.03
N LEU A 221 12.35 31.59 -20.42
CA LEU A 221 11.14 32.01 -21.12
C LEU A 221 11.47 32.94 -22.28
N THR A 222 12.38 33.91 -22.07
CA THR A 222 12.82 34.83 -23.12
C THR A 222 13.53 34.08 -24.25
N MET A 223 14.42 33.14 -23.92
CA MET A 223 15.10 32.31 -24.94
C MET A 223 14.10 31.51 -25.76
N ALA A 224 13.18 30.80 -25.11
CA ALA A 224 12.21 29.96 -25.77
C ALA A 224 11.21 30.77 -26.62
N GLN A 225 10.77 31.94 -26.14
CA GLN A 225 9.89 32.84 -26.89
C GLN A 225 10.58 33.44 -28.12
N SER A 226 11.90 33.66 -28.07
CA SER A 226 12.64 34.21 -29.20
C SER A 226 12.59 33.31 -30.45
N LEU A 227 12.49 31.99 -30.25
CA LEU A 227 12.48 31.01 -31.34
C LEU A 227 11.08 30.47 -31.62
N PHE A 228 10.36 30.02 -30.59
CA PHE A 228 9.08 29.33 -30.75
C PHE A 228 7.86 30.26 -30.72
N LYS A 229 8.04 31.56 -30.40
CA LYS A 229 7.00 32.60 -30.44
C LYS A 229 5.75 32.21 -29.63
N ASP A 230 4.60 32.08 -30.28
CA ASP A 230 3.31 31.71 -29.70
C ASP A 230 2.93 30.25 -29.93
N SER A 231 3.83 29.45 -30.53
CA SER A 231 3.56 28.04 -30.87
C SER A 231 3.65 27.07 -29.69
N VAL A 232 4.04 27.57 -28.51
CA VAL A 232 4.17 26.80 -27.30
C VAL A 232 3.42 27.50 -26.17
N ASP A 233 2.59 26.76 -25.45
CA ASP A 233 2.02 27.18 -24.19
C ASP A 233 3.05 26.94 -23.07
N TYR A 234 3.84 27.98 -22.80
CA TYR A 234 4.92 27.96 -21.82
C TYR A 234 4.44 27.74 -20.39
N THR A 235 3.16 28.04 -20.09
CA THR A 235 2.61 27.91 -18.74
C THR A 235 2.45 26.45 -18.30
N LYS A 236 2.45 25.53 -19.26
CA LYS A 236 2.37 24.08 -19.03
C LYS A 236 3.72 23.41 -18.82
N ILE A 237 4.82 24.10 -19.09
CA ILE A 237 6.17 23.53 -19.04
C ILE A 237 6.63 23.45 -17.59
N LYS A 238 7.16 22.29 -17.23
CA LYS A 238 7.85 22.05 -15.97
C LYS A 238 9.25 21.55 -16.25
N ILE A 239 10.19 22.00 -15.43
CA ILE A 239 11.58 21.58 -15.44
C ILE A 239 11.84 20.82 -14.16
N HIS A 240 12.16 19.55 -14.29
CA HIS A 240 12.33 18.60 -13.20
C HIS A 240 13.82 18.43 -12.91
N ASN A 241 14.18 18.54 -11.63
CA ASN A 241 15.49 18.15 -11.10
C ASN A 241 15.47 16.66 -10.73
N GLU A 242 15.17 15.81 -11.72
CA GLU A 242 15.17 14.36 -11.60
C GLU A 242 15.25 13.66 -12.96
N GLU A 243 15.76 12.43 -12.97
CA GLU A 243 15.72 11.55 -14.13
C GLU A 243 14.27 11.10 -14.42
N TYR A 244 13.90 11.05 -15.71
CA TYR A 244 12.64 10.50 -16.18
C TYR A 244 12.59 8.98 -16.06
N LEU A 245 13.70 8.29 -16.39
CA LEU A 245 13.83 6.85 -16.22
C LEU A 245 14.47 6.54 -14.86
N PRO A 246 13.86 5.68 -14.02
CA PRO A 246 14.39 5.39 -12.70
C PRO A 246 15.70 4.58 -12.76
N PHE A 247 16.47 4.67 -11.67
CA PHE A 247 17.68 3.88 -11.38
C PHE A 247 18.92 4.16 -12.23
N GLY A 248 19.09 5.36 -12.79
CA GLY A 248 20.22 5.63 -13.70
C GLY A 248 20.10 4.88 -15.03
N LEU A 249 18.88 4.51 -15.42
CA LEU A 249 18.59 4.00 -16.76
C LEU A 249 18.53 5.13 -17.79
N GLN A 250 18.43 6.38 -17.33
CA GLN A 250 18.73 7.57 -18.13
C GLN A 250 20.25 7.75 -18.13
N PRO A 251 20.93 7.80 -19.29
CA PRO A 251 22.36 8.09 -19.31
C PRO A 251 22.63 9.45 -18.64
N ASP A 252 23.72 9.54 -17.87
CA ASP A 252 24.01 10.70 -17.02
C ASP A 252 24.02 12.04 -17.79
N ASN A 253 24.41 12.02 -19.07
CA ASN A 253 24.48 13.20 -19.95
C ASN A 253 23.26 13.34 -20.88
N THR A 254 22.10 12.86 -20.47
CA THR A 254 20.88 12.90 -21.29
C THR A 254 19.77 13.58 -20.51
N ALA A 255 19.08 14.53 -21.14
CA ALA A 255 17.80 15.03 -20.66
C ALA A 255 16.70 14.35 -21.47
N MET A 256 15.48 14.33 -20.94
CA MET A 256 14.35 13.72 -21.61
C MET A 256 13.14 14.63 -21.55
N THR A 257 12.46 14.81 -22.68
CA THR A 257 11.23 15.62 -22.77
C THR A 257 10.06 14.84 -23.41
N PRO A 258 9.56 13.78 -22.75
CA PRO A 258 8.66 12.83 -23.39
C PRO A 258 7.17 13.26 -23.38
N ASN A 259 6.79 14.20 -22.52
CA ASN A 259 5.41 14.60 -22.24
C ASN A 259 5.21 16.13 -22.25
N GLY A 260 6.15 16.87 -22.83
CA GLY A 260 6.15 18.34 -22.83
C GLY A 260 6.67 18.97 -21.53
N GLU A 261 7.16 18.15 -20.60
CA GLU A 261 7.94 18.56 -19.42
C GLU A 261 9.38 18.03 -19.59
N MET A 262 10.34 18.71 -18.97
CA MET A 262 11.78 18.43 -19.16
C MET A 262 12.39 17.81 -17.91
N TYR A 263 13.09 16.71 -18.07
CA TYR A 263 13.69 15.94 -16.98
C TYR A 263 15.22 15.93 -17.13
N PHE A 264 15.89 16.70 -16.28
CA PHE A 264 17.35 16.79 -16.26
C PHE A 264 17.92 15.94 -15.13
N ASN A 265 19.00 15.21 -15.42
CA ASN A 265 19.75 14.51 -14.37
C ASN A 265 20.22 15.54 -13.31
N PRO A 266 20.04 15.26 -12.01
CA PRO A 266 20.40 16.20 -10.94
C PRO A 266 21.85 16.70 -10.94
N ASP A 267 22.80 15.91 -11.45
CA ASP A 267 24.21 16.29 -11.53
C ASP A 267 24.45 17.40 -12.58
N TYR A 268 23.55 17.53 -13.55
CA TYR A 268 23.64 18.49 -14.65
C TYR A 268 22.55 19.56 -14.63
N TYR A 269 21.52 19.39 -13.81
CA TYR A 269 20.44 20.36 -13.63
C TYR A 269 20.99 21.76 -13.28
N LYS A 270 20.34 22.79 -13.82
CA LYS A 270 20.63 24.20 -13.55
C LYS A 270 19.39 24.91 -13.01
N ASP A 271 19.61 25.77 -12.02
CA ASP A 271 18.57 26.67 -11.52
C ASP A 271 18.11 27.67 -12.60
N ASP A 272 18.99 27.99 -13.55
CA ASP A 272 18.69 28.78 -14.74
C ASP A 272 19.61 28.37 -15.91
N PHE A 273 19.06 27.69 -16.92
CA PHE A 273 19.79 27.24 -18.10
C PHE A 273 20.13 28.38 -19.06
N SER A 274 19.56 29.58 -18.87
CA SER A 274 19.82 30.73 -19.75
C SER A 274 21.17 31.41 -19.52
N LEU A 275 21.91 31.05 -18.46
CA LEU A 275 23.10 31.79 -18.03
C LEU A 275 24.36 31.42 -18.80
N LEU A 276 24.53 30.15 -19.19
CA LEU A 276 25.76 29.65 -19.80
C LEU A 276 25.50 29.11 -21.21
N PRO A 277 26.38 29.45 -22.18
CA PRO A 277 26.28 28.99 -23.56
C PRO A 277 25.91 27.52 -23.83
N ASN A 278 26.59 26.59 -23.17
CA ASN A 278 26.37 25.17 -23.41
C ASN A 278 25.02 24.70 -22.83
N ASP A 279 24.63 25.28 -21.69
CA ASP A 279 23.36 24.96 -21.02
C ASP A 279 22.17 25.51 -21.84
N GLN A 280 22.35 26.66 -22.50
CA GLN A 280 21.36 27.22 -23.42
C GLN A 280 21.08 26.29 -24.60
N HIS A 281 22.11 25.70 -25.20
CA HIS A 281 21.96 24.78 -26.33
C HIS A 281 21.12 23.57 -25.91
N TRP A 282 21.52 22.90 -24.84
CA TRP A 282 20.85 21.71 -24.34
C TRP A 282 19.39 22.01 -23.96
N PHE A 283 19.16 23.13 -23.27
CA PHE A 283 17.80 23.56 -22.94
C PHE A 283 16.94 23.83 -24.19
N MET A 284 17.51 24.48 -25.21
CA MET A 284 16.79 24.76 -26.45
C MET A 284 16.52 23.50 -27.27
N HIS A 285 17.40 22.50 -27.22
CA HIS A 285 17.15 21.17 -27.78
C HIS A 285 15.91 20.53 -27.13
N GLU A 286 15.86 20.48 -25.80
CA GLU A 286 14.69 19.95 -25.08
C GLU A 286 13.41 20.75 -25.37
N MET A 287 13.50 22.07 -25.53
CA MET A 287 12.36 22.91 -25.95
C MET A 287 11.78 22.50 -27.31
N VAL A 288 12.59 21.98 -28.24
CA VAL A 288 12.08 21.46 -29.52
C VAL A 288 11.14 20.29 -29.29
N HIS A 289 11.47 19.39 -28.36
CA HIS A 289 10.60 18.26 -28.02
C HIS A 289 9.32 18.71 -27.31
N VAL A 290 9.38 19.76 -26.47
CA VAL A 290 8.16 20.39 -25.95
C VAL A 290 7.29 20.90 -27.09
N TRP A 291 7.87 21.64 -28.03
CA TRP A 291 7.18 22.18 -29.20
C TRP A 291 6.55 21.07 -30.05
N GLN A 292 7.31 20.02 -30.38
CA GLN A 292 6.84 18.85 -31.11
C GLN A 292 5.65 18.19 -30.37
N HIS A 293 5.80 17.95 -29.06
CA HIS A 293 4.76 17.36 -28.23
C HIS A 293 3.47 18.20 -28.23
N GLN A 294 3.59 19.52 -28.02
CA GLN A 294 2.42 20.40 -27.97
C GLN A 294 1.70 20.55 -29.33
N LEU A 295 2.42 20.39 -30.45
CA LEU A 295 1.81 20.28 -31.78
C LEU A 295 1.15 18.91 -32.07
N GLY A 296 1.33 17.94 -31.18
CA GLY A 296 0.71 16.61 -31.24
C GLY A 296 1.64 15.48 -31.71
N TYR A 297 2.95 15.72 -31.79
CA TYR A 297 3.92 14.69 -32.14
C TYR A 297 4.15 13.71 -30.98
N TRP A 298 4.16 12.41 -31.28
CA TRP A 298 4.33 11.36 -30.28
C TRP A 298 5.82 11.13 -29.96
N VAL A 299 6.40 12.07 -29.19
CA VAL A 299 7.82 12.05 -28.78
C VAL A 299 8.20 10.73 -28.10
N LYS A 300 7.39 10.23 -27.16
CA LYS A 300 7.63 8.93 -26.48
C LYS A 300 7.80 7.73 -27.41
N LEU A 301 6.94 7.64 -28.43
CA LEU A 301 6.94 6.50 -29.37
C LEU A 301 8.17 6.53 -30.26
N HIS A 302 8.55 7.73 -30.74
CA HIS A 302 9.66 7.90 -31.66
C HIS A 302 11.01 7.88 -30.93
N GLY A 303 11.11 8.41 -29.71
CA GLY A 303 12.28 8.24 -28.86
C GLY A 303 12.58 6.77 -28.56
N LEU A 304 11.55 5.94 -28.32
CA LEU A 304 11.69 4.48 -28.13
C LEU A 304 12.14 3.74 -29.40
N LEU A 305 11.74 4.22 -30.58
CA LEU A 305 12.19 3.68 -31.88
C LEU A 305 13.64 4.07 -32.20
N LEU A 306 14.14 5.15 -31.59
CA LEU A 306 15.51 5.66 -31.72
C LEU A 306 16.44 5.20 -30.57
N HIS A 307 15.90 4.54 -29.53
CA HIS A 307 16.67 3.96 -28.42
C HIS A 307 17.60 2.81 -28.85
N PRO A 308 18.69 2.53 -28.09
CA PRO A 308 19.76 1.59 -28.46
C PRO A 308 19.30 0.13 -28.40
N GLY A 309 18.52 -0.29 -29.39
CA GLY A 309 18.33 -1.68 -29.80
C GLY A 309 19.15 -1.99 -31.05
N LYS A 310 19.13 -3.25 -31.49
CA LYS A 310 19.88 -3.83 -32.64
C LYS A 310 19.83 -3.05 -33.98
N LEU A 311 19.09 -1.95 -34.07
CA LEU A 311 18.96 -1.10 -35.25
C LEU A 311 20.08 -0.04 -35.39
N TRP A 312 20.78 0.34 -34.30
CA TRP A 312 21.87 1.36 -34.32
C TRP A 312 22.99 1.02 -35.31
N GLY A 313 23.37 -0.27 -35.39
CA GLY A 313 24.42 -0.71 -36.30
C GLY A 313 24.04 -0.68 -37.80
N LEU A 314 22.78 -0.40 -38.13
CA LEU A 314 22.25 -0.44 -39.50
C LEU A 314 21.84 0.93 -40.06
N LEU A 315 21.60 1.96 -39.23
CA LEU A 315 21.02 3.25 -39.68
C LEU A 315 21.85 4.51 -39.37
N GLY A 316 22.98 4.40 -38.66
CA GLY A 316 23.83 5.55 -38.31
C GLY A 316 23.40 6.28 -37.02
N ASP A 317 24.17 7.30 -36.64
CA ASP A 317 23.95 8.10 -35.42
C ASP A 317 22.77 9.09 -35.66
N PRO A 318 21.64 9.00 -34.91
CA PRO A 318 20.43 9.78 -35.11
C PRO A 318 20.63 11.25 -34.74
N TYR A 319 21.71 11.59 -34.04
CA TYR A 319 22.09 12.97 -33.75
C TYR A 319 22.95 13.56 -34.85
N GLN A 320 23.43 12.76 -35.81
CA GLN A 320 24.19 13.27 -36.95
C GLN A 320 23.27 13.77 -38.06
N TYR A 321 23.41 15.05 -38.41
CA TYR A 321 22.79 15.64 -39.59
C TYR A 321 23.80 16.46 -40.39
N GLU A 322 23.50 16.62 -41.68
CA GLU A 322 24.17 17.51 -42.61
C GLU A 322 23.08 18.28 -43.36
N LEU A 323 23.17 19.61 -43.38
CA LEU A 323 22.24 20.44 -44.14
C LEU A 323 22.73 20.57 -45.58
N LYS A 324 21.81 20.43 -46.54
CA LYS A 324 22.04 20.62 -47.97
C LYS A 324 21.10 21.69 -48.53
N PRO A 325 21.52 22.41 -49.59
CA PRO A 325 20.63 23.35 -50.26
C PRO A 325 19.36 22.64 -50.76
N GLY A 326 18.21 23.11 -50.30
CA GLY A 326 16.90 22.55 -50.66
C GLY A 326 16.21 21.79 -49.53
N ASP A 327 16.96 21.35 -48.52
CA ASP A 327 16.40 20.65 -47.35
C ASP A 327 15.42 21.55 -46.59
N LYS A 328 14.47 20.90 -45.91
CA LYS A 328 13.51 21.52 -45.00
C LYS A 328 13.56 20.85 -43.64
N LEU A 329 13.14 21.59 -42.60
CA LEU A 329 13.18 21.08 -41.22
C LEU A 329 12.46 19.72 -41.05
N GLN A 330 11.31 19.54 -41.70
CA GLN A 330 10.55 18.29 -41.64
C GLN A 330 11.21 17.09 -42.34
N ASP A 331 12.29 17.30 -43.09
CA ASP A 331 13.05 16.20 -43.71
C ASP A 331 13.98 15.49 -42.70
N PHE A 332 14.10 16.06 -41.49
CA PHE A 332 14.96 15.57 -40.41
C PHE A 332 14.15 14.91 -39.31
N ASN A 333 14.75 13.91 -38.65
CA ASN A 333 14.13 13.23 -37.52
C ASN A 333 14.03 14.15 -36.28
N MET A 334 13.28 13.73 -35.26
CA MET A 334 13.01 14.56 -34.08
C MET A 334 14.26 15.05 -33.32
N GLU A 335 15.30 14.20 -33.20
CA GLU A 335 16.56 14.51 -32.51
C GLU A 335 17.40 15.49 -33.34
N GLN A 336 17.45 15.28 -34.66
CA GLN A 336 18.11 16.19 -35.59
C GLN A 336 17.43 17.56 -35.61
N GLN A 337 16.09 17.61 -35.61
CA GLN A 337 15.37 18.88 -35.48
C GLN A 337 15.72 19.59 -34.16
N GLY A 338 15.87 18.83 -33.07
CA GLY A 338 16.36 19.28 -31.77
C GLY A 338 17.67 20.06 -31.90
N ASP A 339 18.69 19.41 -32.45
CA ASP A 339 20.01 20.03 -32.64
C ASP A 339 19.99 21.19 -33.65
N ILE A 340 19.30 21.06 -34.79
CA ILE A 340 19.25 22.11 -35.84
C ILE A 340 18.71 23.44 -35.27
N LEU A 341 17.62 23.39 -34.51
CA LEU A 341 16.98 24.57 -33.93
C LEU A 341 17.79 25.14 -32.77
N ALA A 342 18.38 24.30 -31.91
CA ALA A 342 19.28 24.73 -30.85
C ALA A 342 20.55 25.39 -31.39
N ASP A 343 21.17 24.80 -32.41
CA ASP A 343 22.35 25.33 -33.11
C ASP A 343 22.05 26.70 -33.75
N TYR A 344 20.90 26.83 -34.43
CA TYR A 344 20.44 28.10 -34.99
C TYR A 344 20.25 29.17 -33.91
N TYR A 345 19.61 28.83 -32.79
CA TYR A 345 19.42 29.76 -31.67
C TYR A 345 20.75 30.27 -31.12
N CYS A 346 21.65 29.36 -30.74
CA CYS A 346 22.96 29.70 -30.17
C CYS A 346 23.74 30.60 -31.13
N TRP A 347 23.77 30.28 -32.42
CA TRP A 347 24.40 31.15 -33.41
C TRP A 347 23.76 32.54 -33.45
N SER A 348 22.41 32.62 -33.45
CA SER A 348 21.68 33.88 -33.57
C SER A 348 21.89 34.85 -32.41
N THR A 349 22.24 34.33 -31.23
CA THR A 349 22.53 35.13 -30.02
C THR A 349 24.02 35.46 -29.87
N GLY A 350 24.82 35.24 -30.90
CA GLY A 350 26.26 35.52 -30.90
C GLY A 350 27.08 34.47 -30.14
N ASN A 351 26.47 33.33 -29.84
CA ASN A 351 27.06 32.26 -29.07
C ASN A 351 27.25 31.02 -29.96
N SER A 352 28.28 31.03 -30.80
CA SER A 352 28.56 29.94 -31.74
C SER A 352 29.14 28.69 -31.06
N THR A 353 28.79 28.41 -29.81
CA THR A 353 29.31 27.24 -29.08
C THR A 353 28.91 25.94 -29.75
N ARG A 354 29.84 24.99 -29.64
CA ARG A 354 29.73 23.60 -30.07
C ARG A 354 28.49 22.95 -29.48
N SER A 355 27.66 22.32 -30.31
CA SER A 355 26.72 21.30 -29.83
C SER A 355 27.47 20.22 -29.03
N ALA A 356 26.76 19.35 -28.30
CA ALA A 356 27.38 18.16 -27.70
C ALA A 356 28.12 17.30 -28.75
N SER A 357 27.74 17.40 -30.03
CA SER A 357 28.42 16.79 -31.19
C SER A 357 29.61 17.60 -31.74
N SER A 358 30.05 18.66 -31.06
CA SER A 358 31.15 19.55 -31.46
C SER A 358 31.02 20.20 -32.84
N ARG A 359 29.78 20.32 -33.35
CA ARG A 359 29.52 20.91 -34.66
C ARG A 359 29.61 22.43 -34.63
N LEU A 360 30.18 22.98 -35.69
CA LEU A 360 30.23 24.41 -35.95
C LEU A 360 29.18 24.75 -37.01
N VAL A 361 28.34 25.75 -36.76
CA VAL A 361 27.46 26.32 -37.79
C VAL A 361 28.33 27.04 -38.82
N THR A 362 28.51 26.42 -39.99
CA THR A 362 29.40 26.94 -41.06
C THR A 362 28.72 27.91 -42.00
N SER A 363 27.39 27.90 -42.11
CA SER A 363 26.60 28.80 -42.97
C SER A 363 25.23 29.09 -42.37
N ILE A 364 25.04 30.30 -41.84
CA ILE A 364 23.74 30.71 -41.31
C ILE A 364 22.66 30.82 -42.39
N ASP A 365 23.04 31.20 -43.61
CA ASP A 365 22.09 31.34 -44.71
C ASP A 365 21.48 30.00 -45.09
N LEU A 366 22.26 28.92 -44.97
CA LEU A 366 21.76 27.57 -45.14
C LEU A 366 20.76 27.18 -44.05
N TYR A 367 21.06 27.45 -42.77
CA TYR A 367 20.10 27.22 -41.68
C TYR A 367 18.82 28.03 -41.88
N LYS A 368 18.92 29.31 -42.22
CA LYS A 368 17.76 30.17 -42.50
C LYS A 368 16.93 29.65 -43.67
N SER A 369 17.57 29.07 -44.69
CA SER A 369 16.87 28.44 -45.81
C SER A 369 16.10 27.19 -45.38
N VAL A 370 16.74 26.30 -44.63
CA VAL A 370 16.15 25.05 -44.09
C VAL A 370 15.00 25.37 -43.12
N LEU A 371 15.20 26.36 -42.26
CA LEU A 371 14.26 26.79 -41.22
C LEU A 371 13.25 27.83 -41.72
N SER A 372 13.26 28.22 -43.00
CA SER A 372 12.45 29.32 -43.52
C SER A 372 10.95 29.19 -43.18
N ASP A 373 10.38 28.00 -43.39
CA ASP A 373 8.99 27.71 -43.06
C ASP A 373 8.74 27.82 -41.54
N PHE A 374 9.63 27.27 -40.70
CA PHE A 374 9.55 27.34 -39.25
C PHE A 374 9.62 28.78 -38.74
N LEU A 375 10.62 29.55 -39.19
CA LEU A 375 10.81 30.94 -38.79
C LEU A 375 9.63 31.83 -39.20
N SER A 376 8.96 31.48 -40.30
CA SER A 376 7.74 32.16 -40.73
C SER A 376 6.54 31.82 -39.85
N ASN A 377 6.33 30.54 -39.54
CA ASN A 377 5.17 30.06 -38.80
C ASN A 377 5.49 28.76 -38.02
N PRO A 378 5.96 28.86 -36.77
CA PRO A 378 6.28 27.69 -35.96
C PRO A 378 5.04 26.88 -35.52
N ASN A 379 3.82 27.37 -35.74
CA ASN A 379 2.57 26.65 -35.43
C ASN A 379 2.23 25.56 -36.47
N ALA A 380 2.95 25.49 -37.59
CA ALA A 380 2.59 24.61 -38.68
C ALA A 380 2.97 23.14 -38.39
N ARG A 381 1.97 22.27 -38.20
CA ARG A 381 2.17 20.82 -37.95
C ARG A 381 2.98 20.09 -39.03
N LYS A 382 3.01 20.60 -40.27
CA LYS A 382 3.81 20.05 -41.37
C LYS A 382 5.33 20.15 -41.15
N LEU A 383 5.77 20.87 -40.11
CA LEU A 383 7.17 21.02 -39.73
C LEU A 383 7.69 19.86 -38.88
N LEU A 384 6.78 19.06 -38.32
CA LEU A 384 7.12 17.85 -37.58
C LEU A 384 7.67 16.78 -38.54
N PRO A 385 8.50 15.84 -38.05
CA PRO A 385 9.03 14.73 -38.86
C PRO A 385 7.96 13.85 -39.51
#